data_AF-A0A2V8ANX7-F1
#
_entry.id   AF-A0A2V8ANX7-F1
#
_cell.length_a   1.000
_cell.length_b   1.000
_cell.length_c   1.000
_cell.angle_alpha   90.00
_cell.angle_beta   90.00
_cell.angle_gamma   90.00
#
_symmetry.space_group_name_H-M   'P 1'
#
loop_
_entity.id
_entity.type
_entity.pdbx_description
1 polymer ?
#
loop_
_entity_poly.entity_id
_entity_poly.type
_entity_poly.pdbx_seq_one_letter_code
_entity_poly.pdbx_strand_id
1 'polypeptide(L)'
;MSAASPLAAAQRLLLSNQTTLTYRQTVVPACRHCNSERLAPLERRIQDNTASARDYFLWALKITTGLSYRDSTLPLDRSDPAAGTVVPPDSFVETAALLKHGLLSLDRPGFRFSPDPFGSVMFLPAESNDFALVDVPRPYRALAIALPGRGHLVVLAGDRGVLATIYERLGSAKALEQLAPVAGAQSQLTGIIFGMLILRSHLAIPRGIRLERDGMISDPIPRRIPTISQDRVLYRDIAATLHIDDDAADLAYDRYAEMFSGGAHMRWR
;
A
#
# COMPACT_ATOMS: atom_id res chain seq x y z
N MET A 1 -9.67 -0.08 26.51
CA MET A 1 -10.47 0.08 25.28
C MET A 1 -9.80 1.17 24.48
N SER A 2 -9.13 0.83 23.38
CA SER A 2 -8.47 1.82 22.52
C SER A 2 -9.56 2.49 21.67
N ALA A 3 -9.78 3.78 21.86
CA ALA A 3 -10.74 4.53 21.09
C ALA A 3 -10.16 4.75 19.69
N ALA A 4 -10.69 4.00 18.70
CA ALA A 4 -10.44 4.30 17.31
C ALA A 4 -10.87 5.74 16.99
N SER A 5 -10.00 6.46 16.26
CA SER A 5 -10.14 7.84 15.76
C SER A 5 -11.57 8.25 15.45
N PRO A 6 -12.13 9.40 15.91
CA PRO A 6 -13.47 9.83 15.53
C PRO A 6 -13.66 10.01 14.02
N LEU A 7 -12.58 10.36 13.30
CA LEU A 7 -12.58 10.53 11.84
C LEU A 7 -12.60 9.19 11.09
N ALA A 8 -11.99 8.12 11.62
CA ALA A 8 -11.94 6.80 10.97
C ALA A 8 -12.90 5.77 11.58
N ALA A 9 -13.33 5.98 12.82
CA ALA A 9 -14.05 5.03 13.65
C ALA A 9 -15.33 4.49 13.04
N ALA A 10 -16.17 5.37 12.51
CA ALA A 10 -17.44 5.00 11.91
C ALA A 10 -17.30 4.64 10.42
N GLN A 11 -16.11 4.82 9.84
CA GLN A 11 -15.90 4.60 8.42
C GLN A 11 -15.89 3.11 8.09
N ARG A 12 -16.62 2.77 7.04
CA ARG A 12 -16.71 1.43 6.48
C ARG A 12 -15.59 1.27 5.46
N LEU A 13 -14.71 0.31 5.70
CA LEU A 13 -13.68 -0.15 4.78
C LEU A 13 -14.32 -1.17 3.84
N LEU A 14 -14.12 -1.02 2.53
CA LEU A 14 -14.45 -2.07 1.58
C LEU A 14 -13.28 -3.06 1.56
N LEU A 15 -13.56 -4.31 1.89
CA LEU A 15 -12.59 -5.41 1.82
C LEU A 15 -12.49 -5.91 0.38
N SER A 16 -11.41 -6.63 0.09
CA SER A 16 -11.14 -7.21 -1.24
C SER A 16 -12.22 -8.18 -1.72
N ASN A 17 -13.05 -8.73 -0.83
CA ASN A 17 -14.21 -9.56 -1.13
C ASN A 17 -15.54 -8.78 -1.24
N GLN A 18 -15.49 -7.46 -1.39
CA GLN A 18 -16.65 -6.57 -1.46
C GLN A 18 -17.51 -6.51 -0.18
N THR A 19 -17.05 -7.08 0.93
CA THR A 19 -17.70 -6.89 2.24
C THR A 19 -17.23 -5.60 2.89
N THR A 20 -18.01 -5.08 3.84
CA THR A 20 -17.64 -3.86 4.57
C THR A 20 -17.33 -4.13 6.02
N LEU A 21 -16.23 -3.55 6.51
CA LEU A 21 -15.80 -3.65 7.91
C LEU A 21 -15.59 -2.25 8.47
N THR A 22 -16.03 -1.99 9.70
CA THR A 22 -15.74 -0.68 10.32
C THR A 22 -14.27 -0.62 10.72
N TYR A 23 -13.59 0.51 10.52
CA TYR A 23 -12.17 0.64 10.86
C TYR A 23 -11.84 0.29 12.33
N ARG A 24 -12.80 0.44 13.27
CA ARG A 24 -12.59 0.00 14.66
C ARG A 24 -12.33 -1.51 14.78
N GLN A 25 -12.80 -2.30 13.82
CA GLN A 25 -12.70 -3.75 13.80
C GLN A 25 -11.37 -4.24 13.20
N THR A 26 -10.60 -3.38 12.50
CA THR A 26 -9.21 -3.62 12.06
C THR A 26 -8.22 -3.55 13.25
N VAL A 27 -8.48 -4.39 14.25
CA VAL A 27 -7.57 -4.57 15.39
C VAL A 27 -6.47 -5.51 14.94
N VAL A 28 -5.23 -5.01 14.85
CA VAL A 28 -4.06 -5.87 14.70
C VAL A 28 -4.01 -6.80 15.91
N PRO A 29 -3.74 -8.11 15.73
CA PRO A 29 -3.49 -9.04 16.83
C PRO A 29 -2.13 -8.72 17.48
N ALA A 30 -2.05 -7.57 18.12
CA ALA A 30 -0.88 -7.05 18.81
C ALA A 30 -1.13 -7.06 20.32
N CYS A 31 -0.04 -7.08 21.08
CA CYS A 31 -0.11 -7.04 22.54
C CYS A 31 -0.87 -5.79 23.03
N ARG A 32 -1.50 -5.85 24.22
CA ARG A 32 -2.23 -4.70 24.78
C ARG A 32 -1.36 -3.44 24.82
N HIS A 33 -0.13 -3.59 25.29
CA HIS A 33 0.89 -2.52 25.32
C HIS A 33 1.23 -2.00 23.92
N CYS A 34 1.32 -2.88 22.92
CA CYS A 34 1.58 -2.52 21.51
C CYS A 34 0.44 -1.66 20.96
N ASN A 35 -0.82 -2.04 21.25
CA ASN A 35 -2.00 -1.33 20.80
C ASN A 35 -2.20 0.02 21.54
N SER A 36 -1.96 0.09 22.85
CA SER A 36 -2.19 1.31 23.64
C SER A 36 -1.01 2.28 23.63
N GLU A 37 0.21 1.79 23.82
CA GLU A 37 1.38 2.64 24.04
C GLU A 37 2.16 2.95 22.76
N ARG A 38 2.07 2.10 21.72
CA ARG A 38 2.82 2.32 20.46
C ARG A 38 1.93 2.80 19.33
N LEU A 39 0.88 2.03 19.03
CA LEU A 39 0.00 2.30 17.89
C LEU A 39 -0.94 3.48 18.14
N ALA A 40 -1.42 3.70 19.38
CA ALA A 40 -2.30 4.83 19.65
C ALA A 40 -1.60 6.20 19.52
N PRO A 41 -0.36 6.42 20.00
CA PRO A 41 0.37 7.66 19.69
C PRO A 41 0.64 7.85 18.20
N LEU A 42 0.94 6.76 17.47
CA LEU A 42 1.10 6.81 16.01
C LEU A 42 -0.19 7.33 15.34
N GLU A 43 -1.34 6.75 15.68
CA GLU A 43 -2.63 7.18 15.13
C GLU A 43 -3.01 8.60 15.52
N ARG A 44 -2.61 9.07 16.71
CA ARG A 44 -2.77 10.48 17.11
C ARG A 44 -1.97 11.41 16.21
N ARG A 45 -0.71 11.10 15.91
CA ARG A 45 0.08 11.91 14.96
C ARG A 45 -0.56 12.00 13.57
N ILE A 46 -1.14 10.90 13.09
CA ILE A 46 -1.89 10.87 11.82
C ILE A 46 -3.12 11.78 11.91
N GLN A 47 -3.90 11.68 12.99
CA GLN A 47 -5.08 12.52 13.22
C GLN A 47 -4.73 14.00 13.28
N ASP A 48 -3.71 14.36 14.06
CA ASP A 48 -3.27 15.73 14.30
C ASP A 48 -2.52 16.33 13.09
N ASN A 49 -2.35 15.56 12.01
CA ASN A 49 -1.60 15.93 10.82
C ASN A 49 -0.12 16.31 11.12
N THR A 50 0.46 15.66 12.12
CA THR A 50 1.87 15.82 12.54
C THR A 50 2.73 14.60 12.20
N ALA A 51 2.13 13.60 11.55
CA ALA A 51 2.79 12.37 11.14
C ALA A 51 3.83 12.60 10.02
N SER A 52 4.98 11.94 10.18
CA SER A 52 6.01 11.83 9.14
C SER A 52 5.62 10.80 8.06
N ALA A 53 6.31 10.79 6.91
CA ALA A 53 6.13 9.74 5.90
C ALA A 53 6.37 8.32 6.48
N ARG A 54 7.32 8.18 7.41
CA ARG A 54 7.55 6.94 8.17
C ARG A 54 6.35 6.55 9.02
N ASP A 55 5.71 7.50 9.68
CA ASP A 55 4.49 7.24 10.46
C ASP A 55 3.37 6.72 9.55
N TYR A 56 3.15 7.35 8.38
CA TYR A 56 2.17 6.88 7.41
C TYR A 56 2.50 5.48 6.88
N PHE A 57 3.77 5.17 6.65
CA PHE A 57 4.21 3.82 6.28
C PHE A 57 3.88 2.78 7.36
N LEU A 58 4.20 3.06 8.63
CA LEU A 58 3.89 2.16 9.75
C LEU A 58 2.39 2.02 9.97
N TRP A 59 1.63 3.10 9.77
CA TRP A 59 0.18 3.10 9.86
C TRP A 59 -0.46 2.26 8.75
N ALA A 60 0.04 2.36 7.51
CA ALA A 60 -0.40 1.50 6.42
C ALA A 60 -0.11 0.02 6.70
N LEU A 61 1.10 -0.31 7.17
CA LEU A 61 1.43 -1.69 7.57
C LEU A 61 0.51 -2.21 8.68
N LYS A 62 0.14 -1.35 9.66
CA LYS A 62 -0.83 -1.68 10.69
C LYS A 62 -2.17 -2.06 10.06
N ILE A 63 -2.69 -1.22 9.17
CA ILE A 63 -3.99 -1.44 8.51
C ILE A 63 -3.96 -2.74 7.71
N THR A 64 -3.03 -2.90 6.78
CA THR A 64 -2.92 -4.11 5.94
C THR A 64 -2.71 -5.38 6.78
N THR A 65 -1.95 -5.32 7.87
CA THR A 65 -1.82 -6.47 8.80
C THR A 65 -3.14 -6.79 9.50
N GLY A 66 -3.87 -5.77 9.94
CA GLY A 66 -5.18 -5.93 10.57
C GLY A 66 -6.21 -6.53 9.61
N LEU A 67 -6.24 -6.05 8.36
CA LEU A 67 -7.09 -6.57 7.29
C LEU A 67 -6.73 -8.02 6.97
N SER A 68 -5.46 -8.32 6.70
CA SER A 68 -4.98 -9.68 6.43
C SER A 68 -5.26 -10.66 7.58
N TYR A 69 -5.13 -10.20 8.83
CA TYR A 69 -5.49 -11.01 9.99
C TYR A 69 -6.98 -11.29 10.05
N ARG A 70 -7.82 -10.27 9.84
CA ARG A 70 -9.28 -10.46 9.83
C ARG A 70 -9.71 -11.39 8.70
N ASP A 71 -9.17 -11.23 7.50
CA ASP A 71 -9.47 -12.10 6.36
C ASP A 71 -9.06 -13.56 6.58
N SER A 72 -8.00 -13.81 7.34
CA SER A 72 -7.53 -15.16 7.68
C SER A 72 -8.20 -15.76 8.92
N THR A 73 -8.82 -14.94 9.78
CA THR A 73 -9.39 -15.37 11.08
C THR A 73 -10.88 -15.11 11.27
N LEU A 74 -11.57 -14.63 10.24
CA LEU A 74 -13.03 -14.58 10.19
C LEU A 74 -13.59 -15.77 9.39
N PRO A 75 -13.83 -16.94 10.02
CA PRO A 75 -14.73 -17.96 9.49
C PRO A 75 -16.21 -17.61 9.63
N LEU A 76 -16.55 -16.61 10.45
CA LEU A 76 -17.93 -16.25 10.76
C LEU A 76 -18.41 -15.17 9.79
N ASP A 77 -19.44 -15.53 9.02
CA ASP A 77 -20.19 -14.70 8.06
C ASP A 77 -19.74 -14.77 6.60
N ARG A 78 -19.51 -15.98 6.10
CA ARG A 78 -19.49 -16.26 4.65
C ARG A 78 -20.72 -17.05 4.28
N SER A 79 -21.49 -16.52 3.34
CA SER A 79 -22.56 -17.26 2.66
C SER A 79 -22.04 -18.51 1.93
N ASP A 80 -20.75 -18.55 1.58
CA ASP A 80 -20.08 -19.69 0.97
C ASP A 80 -18.72 -20.02 1.64
N PRO A 81 -18.68 -21.08 2.49
CA PRO A 81 -17.45 -21.60 3.08
C PRO A 81 -16.47 -22.24 2.08
N ALA A 82 -16.93 -22.68 0.90
CA ALA A 82 -16.08 -23.33 -0.11
C ALA A 82 -15.18 -22.33 -0.86
N ALA A 83 -15.49 -21.03 -0.77
CA ALA A 83 -14.74 -19.96 -1.44
C ALA A 83 -13.28 -19.79 -0.96
N GLY A 84 -12.86 -20.43 0.15
CA GLY A 84 -11.47 -20.42 0.64
C GLY A 84 -10.97 -19.07 1.18
N THR A 85 -9.87 -19.03 1.94
CA THR A 85 -9.36 -17.77 2.53
C THR A 85 -8.99 -16.75 1.44
N VAL A 86 -9.43 -15.48 1.57
CA VAL A 86 -9.17 -14.42 0.55
C VAL A 86 -7.68 -14.09 0.48
N VAL A 87 -6.99 -14.19 1.62
CA VAL A 87 -5.55 -13.95 1.73
C VAL A 87 -4.90 -15.22 2.29
N PRO A 88 -3.83 -15.76 1.67
CA PRO A 88 -3.10 -16.91 2.20
C PRO A 88 -2.55 -16.61 3.61
N PRO A 89 -2.57 -17.57 4.56
CA PRO A 89 -2.06 -17.38 5.93
C PRO A 89 -0.63 -16.80 6.00
N ASP A 90 0.23 -17.20 5.06
CA ASP A 90 1.60 -16.72 4.96
C ASP A 90 1.69 -15.19 4.73
N SER A 91 0.63 -14.55 4.23
CA SER A 91 0.63 -13.11 3.91
C SER A 91 0.54 -12.26 5.16
N PHE A 92 -0.12 -12.81 6.18
CA PHE A 92 -0.08 -12.25 7.51
C PHE A 92 1.35 -12.30 8.08
N VAL A 93 2.05 -13.42 7.95
CA VAL A 93 3.38 -13.64 8.57
C VAL A 93 4.42 -12.60 8.11
N GLU A 94 4.50 -12.33 6.81
CA GLU A 94 5.50 -11.40 6.28
C GLU A 94 5.20 -9.93 6.62
N THR A 95 3.95 -9.50 6.45
CA THR A 95 3.54 -8.12 6.79
C THR A 95 3.62 -7.90 8.30
N ALA A 96 3.28 -8.92 9.10
CA ALA A 96 3.45 -8.90 10.54
C ALA A 96 4.92 -8.82 10.95
N ALA A 97 5.85 -9.46 10.24
CA ALA A 97 7.28 -9.33 10.50
C ALA A 97 7.78 -7.90 10.25
N LEU A 98 7.39 -7.30 9.11
CA LEU A 98 7.72 -5.89 8.81
C LEU A 98 7.12 -4.93 9.83
N LEU A 99 5.83 -5.10 10.17
CA LEU A 99 5.16 -4.28 11.17
C LEU A 99 5.82 -4.45 12.54
N LYS A 100 6.05 -5.69 13.00
CA LYS A 100 6.67 -5.98 14.29
C LYS A 100 8.02 -5.30 14.42
N HIS A 101 8.89 -5.42 13.41
CA HIS A 101 10.20 -4.75 13.41
C HIS A 101 10.06 -3.23 13.33
N GLY A 102 9.20 -2.72 12.45
CA GLY A 102 8.96 -1.28 12.33
C GLY A 102 8.47 -0.64 13.63
N LEU A 103 7.57 -1.30 14.37
CA LEU A 103 7.09 -0.80 15.66
C LEU A 103 8.16 -0.73 16.75
N LEU A 104 9.27 -1.47 16.63
CA LEU A 104 10.40 -1.31 17.55
C LEU A 104 11.02 0.08 17.45
N SER A 105 10.89 0.74 16.29
CA SER A 105 11.43 2.08 16.10
C SER A 105 10.74 3.15 16.93
N LEU A 106 9.51 2.89 17.38
CA LEU A 106 8.75 3.85 18.17
C LEU A 106 9.31 3.98 19.60
N ASP A 107 10.02 2.96 20.08
CA ASP A 107 10.54 2.88 21.46
C ASP A 107 12.07 2.89 21.54
N ARG A 108 12.76 2.81 20.40
CA ARG A 108 14.23 2.67 20.35
C ARG A 108 14.88 3.90 19.72
N PRO A 109 15.38 4.84 20.53
CA PRO A 109 16.24 5.91 20.04
C PRO A 109 17.40 5.32 19.25
N GLY A 110 17.57 5.74 18.00
CA GLY A 110 18.62 5.23 17.11
C GLY A 110 18.22 4.06 16.19
N PHE A 111 16.97 3.59 16.23
CA PHE A 111 16.49 2.60 15.26
C PHE A 111 16.58 3.17 13.83
N ARG A 112 17.29 2.45 12.95
CA ARG A 112 17.60 2.92 11.59
C ARG A 112 16.57 2.44 10.58
N PHE A 113 16.10 3.35 9.74
CA PHE A 113 15.39 3.05 8.50
C PHE A 113 16.30 3.42 7.33
N SER A 114 16.62 2.45 6.47
CA SER A 114 17.44 2.70 5.27
C SER A 114 16.93 1.88 4.08
N PRO A 115 16.06 2.45 3.23
CA PRO A 115 15.62 3.85 3.19
C PRO A 115 14.56 4.20 4.24
N ASP A 116 14.28 5.49 4.37
CA ASP A 116 13.26 6.01 5.28
C ASP A 116 12.29 6.97 4.57
N PRO A 117 11.00 6.62 4.42
CA PRO A 117 10.37 5.36 4.81
C PRO A 117 10.90 4.13 4.03
N PHE A 118 10.64 2.93 4.56
CA PHE A 118 11.12 1.67 3.98
C PHE A 118 10.33 1.19 2.74
N GLY A 119 9.37 1.99 2.30
CA GLY A 119 8.55 1.82 1.10
C GLY A 119 8.09 3.20 0.61
N SER A 120 7.48 3.26 -0.56
CA SER A 120 6.98 4.52 -1.10
C SER A 120 5.74 4.98 -0.35
N VAL A 121 5.73 6.26 0.03
CA VAL A 121 4.60 6.95 0.65
C VAL A 121 4.39 8.23 -0.14
N MET A 122 3.19 8.39 -0.71
CA MET A 122 2.87 9.49 -1.61
C MET A 122 1.52 10.09 -1.22
N PHE A 123 1.43 11.42 -1.27
CA PHE A 123 0.17 12.15 -1.16
C PHE A 123 -0.18 12.73 -2.53
N LEU A 124 -1.35 12.36 -3.04
CA LEU A 124 -1.84 12.80 -4.33
C LEU A 124 -3.01 13.76 -4.11
N PRO A 125 -3.10 14.87 -4.87
CA PRO A 125 -4.26 15.73 -4.82
C PRO A 125 -5.51 14.92 -5.22
N ALA A 126 -6.63 15.19 -4.54
CA ALA A 126 -7.92 14.59 -4.83
C ALA A 126 -9.00 15.67 -4.85
N GLU A 127 -10.00 15.47 -5.70
CA GLU A 127 -11.16 16.37 -5.76
C GLU A 127 -12.30 15.93 -4.82
N SER A 128 -12.30 14.66 -4.38
CA SER A 128 -13.31 14.12 -3.48
C SER A 128 -12.94 14.28 -2.01
N ASN A 129 -13.95 14.56 -1.18
CA ASN A 129 -13.86 14.57 0.27
C ASN A 129 -14.36 13.26 0.91
N ASP A 130 -14.71 12.25 0.11
CA ASP A 130 -15.16 10.98 0.63
C ASP A 130 -13.98 10.13 1.08
N PHE A 131 -14.20 9.39 2.16
CA PHE A 131 -13.24 8.38 2.58
C PHE A 131 -13.42 7.11 1.77
N ALA A 132 -12.32 6.58 1.27
CA ALA A 132 -12.24 5.30 0.60
C ALA A 132 -10.93 4.62 0.98
N LEU A 133 -10.91 3.30 0.98
CA LEU A 133 -9.72 2.51 1.25
C LEU A 133 -9.66 1.35 0.25
N VAL A 134 -8.49 1.17 -0.34
CA VAL A 134 -8.17 0.05 -1.23
C VAL A 134 -6.93 -0.63 -0.68
N ASP A 135 -7.09 -1.87 -0.22
CA ASP A 135 -5.99 -2.74 0.21
C ASP A 135 -5.71 -3.77 -0.89
N VAL A 136 -4.47 -3.81 -1.35
CA VAL A 136 -3.98 -4.76 -2.32
C VAL A 136 -3.00 -5.68 -1.60
N PRO A 137 -3.40 -6.93 -1.31
CA PRO A 137 -2.57 -7.86 -0.57
C PRO A 137 -1.38 -8.34 -1.42
N ARG A 138 -0.77 -9.46 -1.04
CA ARG A 138 0.29 -10.07 -1.84
C ARG A 138 -0.22 -10.46 -3.24
N PRO A 139 0.64 -10.38 -4.27
CA PRO A 139 2.07 -10.05 -4.21
C PRO A 139 2.39 -8.54 -4.21
N TYR A 140 1.38 -7.68 -4.40
CA TYR A 140 1.59 -6.27 -4.71
C TYR A 140 1.80 -5.37 -3.48
N ARG A 141 1.17 -5.68 -2.34
CA ARG A 141 1.35 -5.01 -1.04
C ARG A 141 1.25 -3.49 -1.13
N ALA A 142 0.08 -3.04 -1.55
CA ALA A 142 -0.21 -1.63 -1.69
C ALA A 142 -1.46 -1.25 -0.90
N LEU A 143 -1.47 -0.05 -0.35
CA LEU A 143 -2.62 0.52 0.34
C LEU A 143 -2.86 1.92 -0.23
N ALA A 144 -4.08 2.19 -0.63
CA ALA A 144 -4.51 3.53 -0.99
C ALA A 144 -5.67 3.97 -0.11
N ILE A 145 -5.64 5.21 0.37
CA ILE A 145 -6.66 5.77 1.25
C ILE A 145 -7.02 7.17 0.75
N ALA A 146 -8.28 7.39 0.40
CA ALA A 146 -8.80 8.75 0.23
C ALA A 146 -9.03 9.34 1.62
N LEU A 147 -8.26 10.37 1.96
CA LEU A 147 -8.35 11.09 3.23
C LEU A 147 -9.13 12.40 3.01
N PRO A 148 -10.34 12.54 3.61
CA PRO A 148 -11.14 13.75 3.50
C PRO A 148 -10.34 15.02 3.79
N GLY A 149 -10.34 15.97 2.86
CA GLY A 149 -9.61 17.24 2.97
C GLY A 149 -8.08 17.15 2.95
N ARG A 150 -7.50 15.97 2.69
CA ARG A 150 -6.03 15.75 2.65
C ARG A 150 -5.53 15.07 1.37
N GLY A 151 -6.43 14.67 0.47
CA GLY A 151 -6.09 13.99 -0.76
C GLY A 151 -6.01 12.47 -0.61
N HIS A 152 -5.37 11.81 -1.56
CA HIS A 152 -5.16 10.36 -1.55
C HIS A 152 -3.78 10.02 -1.03
N LEU A 153 -3.72 9.21 0.02
CA LEU A 153 -2.51 8.56 0.50
C LEU A 153 -2.32 7.26 -0.28
N VAL A 154 -1.14 7.06 -0.87
CA VAL A 154 -0.73 5.77 -1.46
C VAL A 154 0.55 5.29 -0.80
N VAL A 155 0.53 4.05 -0.32
CA VAL A 155 1.67 3.38 0.29
C VAL A 155 1.97 2.09 -0.44
N LEU A 156 3.20 1.92 -0.91
CA LEU A 156 3.69 0.70 -1.54
C LEU A 156 4.76 0.07 -0.63
N ALA A 157 4.46 -1.11 -0.11
CA ALA A 157 5.41 -1.81 0.74
C ALA A 157 6.40 -2.64 -0.09
N GLY A 158 7.68 -2.57 0.28
CA GLY A 158 8.72 -3.43 -0.30
C GLY A 158 9.34 -2.94 -1.60
N ASP A 159 8.96 -1.75 -2.09
CA ASP A 159 9.64 -1.09 -3.20
C ASP A 159 10.81 -0.20 -2.74
N ARG A 160 10.99 -0.05 -1.43
CA ARG A 160 12.07 0.72 -0.80
C ARG A 160 12.11 2.19 -1.24
N GLY A 161 10.94 2.80 -1.42
CA GLY A 161 10.81 4.23 -1.70
C GLY A 161 11.15 4.64 -3.14
N VAL A 162 11.39 3.66 -4.02
CA VAL A 162 11.78 3.91 -5.42
C VAL A 162 10.69 4.70 -6.15
N LEU A 163 9.43 4.29 -6.03
CA LEU A 163 8.34 4.96 -6.74
C LEU A 163 8.08 6.37 -6.23
N ALA A 164 8.17 6.60 -4.92
CA ALA A 164 8.04 7.94 -4.34
C ALA A 164 9.09 8.90 -4.94
N THR A 165 10.35 8.45 -5.06
CA THR A 165 11.41 9.26 -5.68
C THR A 165 11.14 9.51 -7.17
N ILE A 166 10.64 8.51 -7.92
CA ILE A 166 10.27 8.70 -9.32
C ILE A 166 9.12 9.72 -9.44
N TYR A 167 8.10 9.55 -8.62
CA TYR A 167 6.91 10.41 -8.58
C TYR A 167 7.28 11.87 -8.28
N GLU A 168 8.12 12.10 -7.26
CA GLU A 168 8.63 13.43 -6.93
C GLU A 168 9.42 14.06 -8.09
N ARG A 169 10.27 13.28 -8.78
CA ARG A 169 11.09 13.78 -9.89
C ARG A 169 10.29 14.11 -11.15
N LEU A 170 9.25 13.33 -11.44
CA LEU A 170 8.37 13.59 -12.58
C LEU A 170 7.46 14.80 -12.33
N GLY A 171 7.19 15.13 -11.05
CA GLY A 171 6.19 16.09 -10.63
C GLY A 171 4.81 15.42 -10.55
N SER A 172 4.08 15.68 -9.47
CA SER A 172 2.84 14.97 -9.14
C SER A 172 1.78 15.01 -10.24
N ALA A 173 1.55 16.17 -10.86
CA ALA A 173 0.58 16.33 -11.94
C ALA A 173 0.96 15.51 -13.19
N LYS A 174 2.22 15.61 -13.64
CA LYS A 174 2.73 14.87 -14.80
C LYS A 174 2.78 13.36 -14.53
N ALA A 175 3.15 12.97 -13.32
CA ALA A 175 3.12 11.57 -12.90
C ALA A 175 1.68 11.04 -12.89
N LEU A 176 0.71 11.80 -12.39
CA LEU A 176 -0.71 11.44 -12.45
C LEU A 176 -1.26 11.38 -13.88
N GLU A 177 -0.85 12.27 -14.77
CA GLU A 177 -1.22 12.23 -16.19
C GLU A 177 -0.64 11.00 -16.90
N GLN A 178 0.63 10.66 -16.61
CA GLN A 178 1.30 9.48 -17.14
C GLN A 178 0.73 8.18 -16.56
N LEU A 179 0.33 8.21 -15.29
CA LEU A 179 -0.32 7.12 -14.59
C LEU A 179 -1.84 7.15 -14.75
N ALA A 180 -2.37 8.00 -15.64
CA ALA A 180 -3.76 8.42 -15.63
C ALA A 180 -4.72 7.23 -15.61
N PRO A 181 -5.80 7.34 -14.82
CA PRO A 181 -6.69 6.24 -14.50
C PRO A 181 -7.15 5.53 -15.77
N VAL A 182 -7.14 4.21 -15.70
CA VAL A 182 -7.72 3.36 -16.71
C VAL A 182 -9.20 3.69 -16.83
N ALA A 183 -9.67 3.99 -18.04
CA ALA A 183 -11.10 4.15 -18.30
C ALA A 183 -11.84 2.87 -17.86
N GLY A 184 -12.78 2.99 -16.92
CA GLY A 184 -13.49 1.85 -16.32
C GLY A 184 -13.13 1.55 -14.86
N ALA A 185 -12.13 2.20 -14.26
CA ALA A 185 -11.90 2.07 -12.83
C ALA A 185 -13.10 2.60 -12.01
N GLN A 186 -13.59 1.82 -11.05
CA GLN A 186 -14.76 2.15 -10.22
C GLN A 186 -14.58 3.42 -9.38
N SER A 187 -13.33 3.81 -9.11
CA SER A 187 -12.98 5.06 -8.42
C SER A 187 -11.63 5.61 -8.90
N GLN A 188 -11.42 6.92 -8.69
CA GLN A 188 -10.13 7.55 -8.93
C GLN A 188 -9.00 6.86 -8.14
N LEU A 189 -9.27 6.46 -6.90
CA LEU A 189 -8.31 5.80 -6.03
C LEU A 189 -7.86 4.45 -6.59
N THR A 190 -8.81 3.66 -7.11
CA THR A 190 -8.58 2.36 -7.76
C THR A 190 -7.73 2.51 -9.02
N GLY A 191 -8.04 3.53 -9.85
CA GLY A 191 -7.24 3.81 -11.05
C GLY A 191 -5.80 4.23 -10.74
N ILE A 192 -5.61 5.07 -9.72
CA ILE A 192 -4.28 5.51 -9.27
C ILE A 192 -3.45 4.32 -8.79
N ILE A 193 -4.00 3.49 -7.90
CA ILE A 193 -3.25 2.35 -7.36
C ILE A 193 -2.95 1.32 -8.45
N PHE A 194 -3.85 1.09 -9.41
CA PHE A 194 -3.59 0.26 -10.58
C PHE A 194 -2.36 0.76 -11.36
N GLY A 195 -2.34 2.04 -11.77
CA GLY A 195 -1.22 2.61 -12.51
C GLY A 195 0.10 2.54 -11.76
N MET A 196 0.07 2.80 -10.45
CA MET A 196 1.24 2.68 -9.57
C MET A 196 1.78 1.25 -9.51
N LEU A 197 0.90 0.24 -9.46
CA LEU A 197 1.29 -1.16 -9.45
C LEU A 197 1.86 -1.62 -10.79
N ILE A 198 1.31 -1.13 -11.90
CA ILE A 198 1.87 -1.35 -13.24
C ILE A 198 3.28 -0.79 -13.32
N LEU A 199 3.47 0.49 -12.94
CA LEU A 199 4.78 1.13 -12.95
C LEU A 199 5.78 0.38 -12.05
N ARG A 200 5.35 -0.01 -10.85
CA ARG A 200 6.19 -0.80 -9.93
C ARG A 200 6.62 -2.12 -10.54
N SER A 201 5.69 -2.83 -11.17
CA SER A 201 5.93 -4.15 -11.73
C SER A 201 6.83 -4.09 -12.97
N HIS A 202 6.93 -2.93 -13.60
CA HIS A 202 7.88 -2.68 -14.69
C HIS A 202 9.32 -2.51 -14.19
N LEU A 203 9.55 -2.34 -12.88
CA LEU A 203 10.87 -2.11 -12.31
C LEU A 203 11.42 -3.39 -11.66
N ALA A 204 12.60 -3.83 -12.09
CA ALA A 204 13.36 -4.92 -11.45
C ALA A 204 14.02 -4.45 -10.14
N ILE A 205 13.20 -4.04 -9.17
CA ILE A 205 13.68 -3.57 -7.87
C ILE A 205 14.42 -4.74 -7.20
N PRO A 206 15.73 -4.59 -6.89
CA PRO A 206 16.48 -5.69 -6.29
C PRO A 206 15.85 -6.17 -4.97
N ARG A 207 16.11 -7.43 -4.61
CA ARG A 207 15.87 -7.87 -3.23
C ARG A 207 16.98 -7.33 -2.31
N GLY A 208 16.93 -7.68 -1.03
CA GLY A 208 18.00 -7.32 -0.08
C GLY A 208 17.51 -6.53 1.14
N ILE A 209 16.27 -6.74 1.56
CA ILE A 209 15.76 -6.20 2.83
C ILE A 209 16.28 -7.10 3.96
N ARG A 210 16.83 -6.48 5.00
CA ARG A 210 17.25 -7.11 6.25
C ARG A 210 16.54 -6.47 7.43
N LEU A 211 15.96 -7.30 8.28
CA LEU A 211 15.37 -6.90 9.55
C LEU A 211 16.39 -7.18 10.65
N GLU A 212 17.08 -6.14 11.08
CA GLU A 212 18.09 -6.21 12.13
C GLU A 212 17.48 -5.86 13.49
N ARG A 213 18.24 -6.10 14.56
CA ARG A 213 17.84 -5.75 15.92
C ARG A 213 17.52 -4.26 16.05
N ASP A 214 18.35 -3.41 15.44
CA ASP A 214 18.30 -1.95 15.60
C ASP A 214 18.03 -1.22 14.26
N GLY A 215 17.43 -1.92 13.30
CA GLY A 215 17.02 -1.27 12.07
C GLY A 215 16.29 -2.15 11.07
N MET A 216 15.60 -1.48 10.16
CA MET A 216 15.18 -2.02 8.88
C MET A 216 16.12 -1.42 7.84
N ILE A 217 16.97 -2.25 7.25
CA ILE A 217 17.98 -1.80 6.29
C ILE A 217 17.89 -2.59 5.00
N SER A 218 18.31 -2.00 3.89
CA SER A 218 18.37 -2.69 2.62
C SER A 218 19.72 -2.49 1.93
N ASP A 219 20.04 -3.43 1.03
CA ASP A 219 21.14 -3.24 0.11
C ASP A 219 20.93 -2.00 -0.76
N PRO A 220 22.02 -1.28 -1.14
CA PRO A 220 21.91 -0.12 -2.01
C PRO A 220 21.16 -0.45 -3.30
N ILE A 221 20.20 0.40 -3.64
CA ILE A 221 19.48 0.29 -4.90
C ILE A 221 20.30 0.98 -5.99
N PRO A 222 20.65 0.31 -7.10
CA PRO A 222 21.37 0.91 -8.21
C PRO A 222 20.65 2.14 -8.75
N ARG A 223 21.37 3.19 -9.13
CA ARG A 223 20.77 4.45 -9.66
C ARG A 223 19.91 4.23 -10.92
N ARG A 224 20.22 3.17 -11.67
CA ARG A 224 19.47 2.71 -12.84
C ARG A 224 18.89 1.35 -12.51
N ILE A 225 17.58 1.23 -12.50
CA ILE A 225 16.87 -0.01 -12.25
C ILE A 225 16.50 -0.62 -13.61
N PRO A 226 16.84 -1.89 -13.90
CA PRO A 226 16.41 -2.54 -15.12
C PRO A 226 14.89 -2.56 -15.22
N THR A 227 14.38 -2.40 -16.43
CA THR A 227 12.96 -2.54 -16.71
C THR A 227 12.62 -3.99 -17.06
N ILE A 228 11.41 -4.41 -16.72
CA ILE A 228 10.88 -5.75 -16.98
C ILE A 228 9.81 -5.62 -18.05
N SER A 229 9.92 -6.40 -19.13
CA SER A 229 8.85 -6.51 -20.11
C SER A 229 7.59 -7.08 -19.44
N GLN A 230 6.47 -6.41 -19.65
CA GLN A 230 5.19 -6.80 -19.08
C GLN A 230 4.32 -7.45 -20.16
N ASP A 231 3.41 -8.32 -19.75
CA ASP A 231 2.41 -8.94 -20.60
C ASP A 231 1.00 -8.53 -20.19
N ARG A 232 0.01 -8.83 -21.03
CA ARG A 232 -1.41 -8.55 -20.74
C ARG A 232 -1.91 -9.29 -19.51
N VAL A 233 -1.36 -10.47 -19.22
CA VAL A 233 -1.79 -11.30 -18.09
C VAL A 233 -1.54 -10.58 -16.77
N LEU A 234 -0.36 -9.98 -16.59
CA LEU A 234 -0.05 -9.18 -15.41
C LEU A 234 -1.03 -8.01 -15.19
N TYR A 235 -1.45 -7.35 -16.27
CA TYR A 235 -2.38 -6.23 -16.18
C TYR A 235 -3.75 -6.70 -15.70
N ARG A 236 -4.26 -7.79 -16.28
CA ARG A 236 -5.52 -8.41 -15.86
C ARG A 236 -5.46 -8.93 -14.43
N ASP A 237 -4.34 -9.52 -14.00
CA ASP A 237 -4.17 -9.99 -12.62
C ASP A 237 -4.26 -8.85 -11.59
N ILE A 238 -3.62 -7.71 -11.89
CA ILE A 238 -3.70 -6.51 -11.04
C ILE A 238 -5.11 -5.92 -11.09
N ALA A 239 -5.73 -5.86 -12.28
CA ALA A 239 -7.09 -5.37 -12.48
C ALA A 239 -8.12 -6.18 -11.70
N ALA A 240 -8.04 -7.52 -11.76
CA ALA A 240 -8.90 -8.43 -11.02
C ALA A 240 -8.80 -8.21 -9.51
N THR A 241 -7.58 -7.99 -8.99
CA THR A 241 -7.37 -7.68 -7.57
C THR A 241 -8.05 -6.36 -7.16
N LEU A 242 -8.22 -5.44 -8.12
CA LEU A 242 -8.77 -4.11 -7.95
C LEU A 242 -10.22 -3.99 -8.44
N HIS A 243 -10.85 -5.10 -8.86
CA HIS A 243 -12.20 -5.12 -9.45
C HIS A 243 -12.35 -4.19 -10.66
N ILE A 244 -11.32 -4.13 -11.51
CA ILE A 244 -11.32 -3.46 -12.81
C ILE A 244 -11.57 -4.49 -13.90
N ASP A 245 -12.42 -4.18 -14.88
CA ASP A 245 -12.75 -5.07 -15.99
C ASP A 245 -11.54 -5.37 -16.91
N ASP A 246 -11.52 -6.56 -17.50
CA ASP A 246 -10.44 -7.01 -18.40
C ASP A 246 -10.24 -6.08 -19.61
N ASP A 247 -11.32 -5.55 -20.19
CA ASP A 247 -11.25 -4.61 -21.32
C ASP A 247 -10.50 -3.32 -20.94
N ALA A 248 -10.73 -2.84 -19.72
CA ALA A 248 -10.03 -1.69 -19.17
C ALA A 248 -8.55 -2.02 -18.96
N ALA A 249 -8.25 -3.20 -18.39
CA ALA A 249 -6.88 -3.67 -18.19
C ALA A 249 -6.10 -3.81 -19.51
N ASP A 250 -6.74 -4.33 -20.55
CA ASP A 250 -6.18 -4.48 -21.89
C ASP A 250 -5.90 -3.15 -22.57
N LEU A 251 -6.83 -2.20 -22.46
CA LEU A 251 -6.63 -0.84 -22.96
C LEU A 251 -5.44 -0.16 -22.26
N ALA A 252 -5.30 -0.39 -20.95
CA ALA A 252 -4.15 0.10 -20.20
C ALA A 252 -2.85 -0.54 -20.72
N TYR A 253 -2.82 -1.85 -20.93
CA TYR A 253 -1.66 -2.54 -21.47
C TYR A 253 -1.20 -1.91 -22.80
N ASP A 254 -2.14 -1.67 -23.73
CA ASP A 254 -1.81 -1.09 -25.03
C ASP A 254 -1.22 0.32 -24.89
N ARG A 255 -1.80 1.15 -24.00
CA ARG A 255 -1.27 2.49 -23.70
C ARG A 255 0.12 2.47 -23.06
N TYR A 256 0.34 1.59 -22.08
CA TYR A 256 1.61 1.54 -21.34
C TYR A 256 2.72 0.84 -22.14
N ALA A 257 2.38 -0.10 -23.03
CA ALA A 257 3.35 -0.72 -23.94
C ALA A 257 4.02 0.33 -24.83
N GLU A 258 3.27 1.33 -25.30
CA GLU A 258 3.82 2.48 -26.01
C GLU A 258 4.71 3.34 -25.10
N MET A 259 4.25 3.66 -23.88
CA MET A 259 4.97 4.50 -22.92
C MET A 259 6.31 3.90 -22.48
N PHE A 260 6.39 2.58 -22.32
CA PHE A 260 7.58 1.86 -21.87
C PHE A 260 8.43 1.32 -23.03
N SER A 261 8.03 1.55 -24.28
CA SER A 261 8.85 1.20 -25.44
C SER A 261 10.11 2.09 -25.47
N GLY A 262 11.30 1.48 -25.30
CA GLY A 262 12.57 2.15 -25.64
C GLY A 262 13.61 2.32 -24.54
N GLY A 263 13.42 1.80 -23.32
CA GLY A 263 14.43 1.90 -22.26
C GLY A 263 14.65 0.58 -21.52
N ALA A 264 15.85 0.00 -21.63
CA ALA A 264 16.21 -1.20 -20.85
C ALA A 264 16.30 -0.91 -19.33
N HIS A 265 16.42 0.37 -18.94
CA HIS A 265 16.66 0.81 -17.57
C HIS A 265 15.92 2.14 -17.29
N MET A 266 15.40 2.31 -16.08
CA MET A 266 14.84 3.57 -15.58
C MET A 266 15.75 4.20 -14.53
N ARG A 267 15.98 5.51 -14.63
CA ARG A 267 16.77 6.27 -13.64
C ARG A 267 15.88 6.85 -12.57
N TRP A 268 16.03 6.41 -11.32
CA TRP A 268 15.19 6.85 -10.20
C TRP A 268 15.92 7.86 -9.28
N ARG A 269 17.25 7.78 -9.13
CA ARG A 269 18.11 8.78 -8.44
C ARG A 269 19.01 9.57 -9.39
#